data_AF-A0AAU9DHB0-F1
#
_entry.id   AF-A0AAU9DHB0-F1
#
_cell.length_a   1.000
_cell.length_b   1.000
_cell.length_c   1.000
_cell.angle_alpha   90.00
_cell.angle_beta   90.00
_cell.angle_gamma   90.00
#
_symmetry.space_group_name_H-M   'P 1'
#
loop_
_entity.id
_entity.type
_entity.pdbx_description
1 polymer ?
#
loop_
_entity_poly.entity_id
_entity_poly.type
_entity_poly.pdbx_seq_one_letter_code
_entity_poly.pdbx_strand_id
1 'polypeptide(L)'
;MAVLLSLLNFKDAEAQKKEKPNVIIIYTDDQGTLDLGCYGAKDLATPNIDRIARDGIRFTQGYVAASLCAPSRASLLTGKTPLDAGVDGNVSSMEGHAGMPASEYTMAEMMRDVGYATGHVGKWHLGYTKETMPNGQGFDYSFGHMGGCIDNYSHFFYWSGPNRHDLWRNGKEVFYDGQFFGDLMVDEVNNFVKQNRKKPFFMYWAINMPHYPYQPTEKWRKHYKDMPMPRRDYAAFVSTLDERIGKVLDYLEKAGLRENTIVIFQSDHGHSAEVRAFNGGGWSGPYRGAKTSLFEGGIRVPTIISWPAKLAKGETRDQMTVNTDWMPTLASLCDIDLPEAGRVGKDISPVLFDKTAQSPHDRFHWELGAQWAVREGDWKLVGNPKDPTAPESLDEEKDRLFLVNLADDISEKKNLASARPDIVGRLKKVHLELGVAKDMPDAKVREPKKHLAYSVPVESATPPSRKYAGMSGKWTLTDGILAFPNTGDKAWQGYEASDLEATFDLGEIKKVDEMRIGFLADYEQWVFPPKSVQVEISEDGKSYKTFGKTLKTDTEAPRSIKRVNIPLKGKARYMRIRIESQKLCPKWHKGSGNPAWMFVDEIELE
;
A
#
# COMPACT_ATOMS: atom_id res chain seq x y z
N MET A 1 -80.25 24.80 -28.95
CA MET A 1 -78.87 24.78 -29.49
C MET A 1 -77.97 25.26 -28.37
N ALA A 2 -77.44 24.34 -27.58
CA ALA A 2 -76.70 24.63 -26.35
C ALA A 2 -75.19 24.46 -26.60
N VAL A 3 -74.41 25.48 -26.28
CA VAL A 3 -72.95 25.48 -26.38
C VAL A 3 -72.39 24.95 -25.05
N LEU A 4 -71.77 23.77 -25.07
CA LEU A 4 -70.96 23.26 -23.97
C LEU A 4 -69.49 23.63 -24.23
N LEU A 5 -68.91 24.48 -23.36
CA LEU A 5 -67.46 24.64 -23.27
C LEU A 5 -66.90 23.45 -22.46
N SER A 6 -66.09 22.60 -23.08
CA SER A 6 -65.24 21.65 -22.36
C SER A 6 -63.92 22.32 -21.98
N LEU A 7 -63.73 22.56 -20.68
CA LEU A 7 -62.43 22.90 -20.11
C LEU A 7 -61.55 21.64 -20.11
N LEU A 8 -60.53 21.62 -20.97
CA LEU A 8 -59.45 20.64 -20.92
C LEU A 8 -58.52 21.00 -19.75
N ASN A 9 -58.58 20.19 -18.68
CA ASN A 9 -57.58 20.19 -17.62
C ASN A 9 -56.25 19.66 -18.17
N PHE A 10 -55.36 20.54 -18.61
CA PHE A 10 -53.94 20.24 -18.69
C PHE A 10 -53.42 20.11 -17.25
N LYS A 11 -53.35 18.89 -16.73
CA LYS A 11 -52.43 18.60 -15.62
C LYS A 11 -51.04 18.64 -16.22
N ASP A 12 -50.30 19.70 -15.93
CA ASP A 12 -48.86 19.74 -16.09
C ASP A 12 -48.29 18.48 -15.44
N ALA A 13 -47.78 17.58 -16.26
CA ALA A 13 -46.87 16.54 -15.82
C ALA A 13 -45.57 17.27 -15.46
N GLU A 14 -45.46 17.74 -14.21
CA GLU A 14 -44.18 18.10 -13.62
C GLU A 14 -43.28 16.88 -13.79
N ALA A 15 -42.31 16.99 -14.71
CA ALA A 15 -41.28 16.00 -14.86
C ALA A 15 -40.61 15.84 -13.49
N GLN A 16 -40.88 14.73 -12.82
CA GLN A 16 -40.38 14.44 -11.48
C GLN A 16 -38.86 14.52 -11.55
N LYS A 17 -38.30 15.62 -11.04
CA LYS A 17 -36.86 15.89 -11.10
C LYS A 17 -36.15 14.68 -10.50
N LYS A 18 -35.43 13.94 -11.33
CA LYS A 18 -34.75 12.70 -10.93
C LYS A 18 -33.82 13.03 -9.77
N GLU A 19 -34.22 12.65 -8.54
CA GLU A 19 -33.45 12.99 -7.35
C GLU A 19 -32.12 12.24 -7.37
N LYS A 20 -31.02 13.00 -7.43
CA LYS A 20 -29.67 12.45 -7.34
C LYS A 20 -29.51 11.68 -6.02
N PRO A 21 -28.91 10.47 -6.04
CA PRO A 21 -28.76 9.68 -4.81
C PRO A 21 -27.74 10.34 -3.88
N ASN A 22 -27.90 10.12 -2.58
CA ASN A 22 -26.80 10.34 -1.65
C ASN A 22 -25.78 9.21 -1.78
N VAL A 23 -24.54 9.45 -1.38
CA VAL A 23 -23.47 8.46 -1.43
C VAL A 23 -22.72 8.44 -0.10
N ILE A 24 -22.54 7.25 0.47
CA ILE A 24 -21.66 7.02 1.61
C ILE A 24 -20.71 5.88 1.26
N ILE A 25 -19.40 6.16 1.30
CA ILE A 25 -18.36 5.14 1.27
C ILE A 25 -17.91 4.89 2.70
N ILE A 26 -18.13 3.67 3.17
CA ILE A 26 -17.62 3.15 4.44
C ILE A 26 -16.32 2.41 4.12
N TYR A 27 -15.20 2.94 4.60
CA TYR A 27 -13.87 2.42 4.29
C TYR A 27 -13.13 2.02 5.57
N THR A 28 -12.95 0.72 5.81
CA THR A 28 -12.34 0.18 7.04
C THR A 28 -10.82 0.05 6.90
N ASP A 29 -10.14 -0.25 8.00
CA ASP A 29 -8.67 -0.24 8.09
C ASP A 29 -8.16 -1.55 8.69
N ASP A 30 -7.30 -2.29 7.97
CA ASP A 30 -6.80 -3.62 8.36
C ASP A 30 -7.89 -4.71 8.53
N GLN A 31 -9.00 -4.68 7.77
CA GLN A 31 -10.03 -5.73 7.88
C GLN A 31 -9.73 -6.95 7.00
N GLY A 32 -9.81 -8.15 7.60
CA GLY A 32 -9.61 -9.43 6.93
C GLY A 32 -10.69 -9.76 5.90
N THR A 33 -10.28 -10.41 4.82
CA THR A 33 -11.10 -10.68 3.63
C THR A 33 -12.38 -11.45 3.95
N LEU A 34 -12.34 -12.39 4.89
CA LEU A 34 -13.46 -13.26 5.24
C LEU A 34 -14.06 -12.96 6.61
N ASP A 35 -13.72 -11.82 7.21
CA ASP A 35 -14.13 -11.44 8.58
C ASP A 35 -15.51 -10.79 8.65
N LEU A 36 -16.46 -11.32 7.90
CA LEU A 36 -17.84 -10.89 7.87
C LEU A 36 -18.76 -12.12 7.72
N GLY A 37 -19.92 -12.10 8.37
CA GLY A 37 -20.92 -13.17 8.24
C GLY A 37 -21.35 -13.38 6.79
N CYS A 38 -21.54 -12.29 6.04
CA CYS A 38 -21.83 -12.32 4.60
C CYS A 38 -20.66 -12.81 3.74
N TYR A 39 -19.46 -13.03 4.29
CA TYR A 39 -18.33 -13.70 3.65
C TYR A 39 -18.00 -15.07 4.26
N GLY A 40 -18.83 -15.56 5.19
CA GLY A 40 -18.75 -16.90 5.76
C GLY A 40 -18.10 -16.98 7.14
N ALA A 41 -17.74 -15.86 7.77
CA ALA A 41 -17.33 -15.87 9.18
C ALA A 41 -18.46 -16.43 10.05
N LYS A 42 -18.11 -17.31 10.99
CA LYS A 42 -19.06 -17.91 11.95
C LYS A 42 -18.73 -17.57 13.40
N ASP A 43 -17.57 -16.99 13.62
CA ASP A 43 -16.96 -16.77 14.92
C ASP A 43 -17.00 -15.30 15.35
N LEU A 44 -17.47 -14.39 14.49
CA LEU A 44 -17.69 -12.99 14.81
C LEU A 44 -19.08 -12.50 14.34
N ALA A 45 -19.52 -11.36 14.87
CA ALA A 45 -20.84 -10.80 14.69
C ALA A 45 -20.79 -9.49 13.90
N THR A 46 -21.27 -9.53 12.66
CA THR A 46 -21.34 -8.36 11.76
C THR A 46 -22.74 -8.15 11.15
N PRO A 47 -23.82 -8.19 11.95
CA PRO A 47 -25.18 -8.15 11.41
C PRO A 47 -25.50 -6.88 10.61
N ASN A 48 -24.82 -5.76 10.86
CA ASN A 48 -25.11 -4.49 10.17
C ASN A 48 -24.40 -4.39 8.82
N ILE A 49 -23.15 -4.86 8.72
CA ILE A 49 -22.45 -4.97 7.44
C ILE A 49 -23.12 -6.06 6.59
N ASP A 50 -23.54 -7.17 7.20
CA ASP A 50 -24.31 -8.23 6.52
C ASP A 50 -25.65 -7.68 6.00
N ARG A 51 -26.28 -6.74 6.70
CA ARG A 51 -27.45 -6.00 6.21
C ARG A 51 -27.14 -5.19 4.95
N ILE A 52 -25.98 -4.56 4.82
CA ILE A 52 -25.58 -3.86 3.58
C ILE A 52 -25.54 -4.86 2.41
N ALA A 53 -24.95 -6.04 2.60
CA ALA A 53 -24.89 -7.08 1.58
C ALA A 53 -26.28 -7.64 1.24
N ARG A 54 -27.12 -7.90 2.23
CA ARG A 54 -28.51 -8.34 2.03
C ARG A 54 -29.33 -7.33 1.24
N ASP A 55 -29.10 -6.04 1.47
CA ASP A 55 -29.83 -4.96 0.80
C ASP A 55 -29.14 -4.53 -0.52
N GLY A 56 -28.15 -5.30 -0.99
CA GLY A 56 -27.35 -4.94 -2.16
C GLY A 56 -26.61 -6.12 -2.78
N ILE A 57 -25.40 -5.83 -3.24
CA ILE A 57 -24.53 -6.72 -4.00
C ILE A 57 -23.18 -6.82 -3.27
N ARG A 58 -22.70 -8.05 -3.03
CA ARG A 58 -21.33 -8.31 -2.56
C ARG A 58 -20.46 -8.87 -3.67
N PHE A 59 -19.17 -8.56 -3.65
CA PHE A 59 -18.19 -9.04 -4.62
C PHE A 59 -17.29 -10.11 -4.01
N THR A 60 -17.17 -11.28 -4.64
CA THR A 60 -16.18 -12.26 -4.21
C THR A 60 -14.77 -11.87 -4.64
N GLN A 61 -14.61 -11.08 -5.71
CA GLN A 61 -13.33 -10.66 -6.29
C GLN A 61 -13.14 -9.13 -6.22
N GLY A 62 -13.38 -8.55 -5.04
CA GLY A 62 -13.11 -7.14 -4.77
C GLY A 62 -11.67 -6.91 -4.32
N TYR A 63 -10.95 -6.04 -5.02
CA TYR A 63 -9.54 -5.73 -4.77
C TYR A 63 -9.30 -4.26 -4.43
N VAL A 64 -8.16 -3.99 -3.80
CA VAL A 64 -7.57 -2.66 -3.69
C VAL A 64 -6.34 -2.54 -4.59
N ALA A 65 -6.07 -1.34 -5.09
CA ALA A 65 -4.89 -1.08 -5.92
C ALA A 65 -3.56 -1.11 -5.16
N ALA A 66 -3.59 -1.17 -3.83
CA ALA A 66 -2.40 -1.36 -3.00
C ALA A 66 -2.73 -2.07 -1.68
N SER A 67 -1.86 -2.96 -1.23
CA SER A 67 -1.97 -3.62 0.08
C SER A 67 -1.43 -2.76 1.23
N LEU A 68 -1.63 -1.44 1.19
CA LEU A 68 -1.12 -0.47 2.16
C LEU A 68 -2.01 0.78 2.25
N CYS A 69 -2.14 1.36 3.45
CA CYS A 69 -3.16 2.36 3.80
C CYS A 69 -3.21 3.58 2.85
N ALA A 70 -2.18 4.44 2.85
CA ALA A 70 -2.22 5.69 2.09
C ALA A 70 -2.29 5.46 0.56
N PRO A 71 -1.48 4.56 -0.03
CA PRO A 71 -1.59 4.18 -1.44
C PRO A 71 -3.00 3.77 -1.86
N SER A 72 -3.65 2.91 -1.07
CA SER A 72 -5.00 2.42 -1.35
C SER A 72 -6.05 3.54 -1.28
N ARG A 73 -5.95 4.43 -0.29
CA ARG A 73 -6.85 5.59 -0.11
C ARG A 73 -6.71 6.58 -1.26
N ALA A 74 -5.48 6.84 -1.71
CA ALA A 74 -5.21 7.69 -2.87
C ALA A 74 -5.87 7.11 -4.13
N SER A 75 -5.70 5.80 -4.37
CA SER A 75 -6.32 5.11 -5.50
C SER A 75 -7.85 5.13 -5.47
N LEU A 76 -8.47 4.92 -4.30
CA LEU A 76 -9.92 5.03 -4.13
C LEU A 76 -10.43 6.42 -4.54
N LEU A 77 -9.78 7.48 -4.04
CA LEU A 77 -10.26 8.85 -4.20
C LEU A 77 -9.97 9.43 -5.59
N THR A 78 -8.98 8.92 -6.32
CA THR A 78 -8.57 9.47 -7.63
C THR A 78 -8.91 8.57 -8.81
N GLY A 79 -9.19 7.29 -8.58
CA GLY A 79 -9.34 6.29 -9.64
C GLY A 79 -8.02 5.92 -10.35
N LYS A 80 -6.87 6.31 -9.78
CA LYS A 80 -5.53 6.10 -10.34
C LYS A 80 -4.77 4.99 -9.62
N THR A 81 -3.68 4.52 -10.22
CA THR A 81 -2.71 3.69 -9.49
C THR A 81 -2.07 4.53 -8.38
N PRO A 82 -1.49 3.91 -7.33
CA PRO A 82 -0.85 4.66 -6.26
C PRO A 82 0.26 5.58 -6.76
N LEU A 83 1.06 5.10 -7.73
CA LEU A 83 2.16 5.87 -8.30
C LEU A 83 1.66 7.05 -9.13
N ASP A 84 0.63 6.86 -9.96
CA ASP A 84 0.02 7.94 -10.75
C ASP A 84 -0.71 8.97 -9.87
N ALA A 85 -1.15 8.56 -8.68
CA ALA A 85 -1.68 9.44 -7.65
C ALA A 85 -0.57 10.11 -6.80
N GLY A 86 0.71 9.82 -7.06
CA GLY A 86 1.85 10.37 -6.32
C GLY A 86 2.01 9.83 -4.90
N VAL A 87 1.47 8.65 -4.59
CA VAL A 87 1.49 8.00 -3.27
C VAL A 87 1.95 6.54 -3.39
N ASP A 88 3.26 6.34 -3.57
CA ASP A 88 3.90 5.02 -3.73
C ASP A 88 4.13 4.27 -2.41
N GLY A 89 3.90 4.92 -1.28
CA GLY A 89 4.01 4.39 0.07
C GLY A 89 3.17 5.19 1.07
N ASN A 90 3.25 4.84 2.36
CA ASN A 90 2.59 5.63 3.38
C ASN A 90 3.22 7.03 3.47
N VAL A 91 2.38 8.06 3.36
CA VAL A 91 2.81 9.46 3.48
C VAL A 91 3.21 9.78 4.93
N SER A 92 3.97 10.85 5.09
CA SER A 92 4.35 11.33 6.43
C SER A 92 3.10 11.67 7.25
N SER A 93 3.09 11.22 8.50
CA SER A 93 2.08 11.62 9.48
C SER A 93 2.47 12.90 10.23
N MET A 94 3.57 13.57 9.87
CA MET A 94 4.00 14.80 10.54
C MET A 94 3.43 16.04 9.87
N GLU A 95 2.96 16.99 10.68
CA GLU A 95 2.47 18.29 10.21
C GLU A 95 3.52 18.99 9.32
N GLY A 96 3.05 19.68 8.29
CA GLY A 96 3.90 20.40 7.32
C GLY A 96 4.49 19.51 6.22
N HIS A 97 4.34 18.19 6.30
CA HIS A 97 4.76 17.30 5.22
C HIS A 97 3.64 17.09 4.21
N ALA A 98 3.99 17.19 2.92
CA ALA A 98 3.09 16.88 1.84
C ALA A 98 2.68 15.40 1.85
N GLY A 99 1.49 15.11 1.32
CA GLY A 99 1.03 13.77 1.01
C GLY A 99 0.67 13.65 -0.46
N MET A 100 -0.54 13.20 -0.75
CA MET A 100 -1.08 13.18 -2.11
C MET A 100 -0.99 14.58 -2.73
N PRO A 101 -0.48 14.74 -3.97
CA PRO A 101 -0.35 16.05 -4.60
C PRO A 101 -1.69 16.79 -4.66
N ALA A 102 -1.70 18.07 -4.30
CA ALA A 102 -2.92 18.89 -4.33
C ALA A 102 -3.47 19.18 -5.73
N SER A 103 -2.73 18.80 -6.77
CA SER A 103 -3.19 18.83 -8.17
C SER A 103 -4.04 17.62 -8.55
N GLU A 104 -4.10 16.58 -7.71
CA GLU A 104 -4.93 15.41 -7.98
C GLU A 104 -6.42 15.74 -7.83
N TYR A 105 -7.21 15.35 -8.82
CA TYR A 105 -8.66 15.57 -8.81
C TYR A 105 -9.36 14.42 -8.09
N THR A 106 -9.97 14.72 -6.94
CA THR A 106 -10.56 13.69 -6.09
C THR A 106 -12.05 13.45 -6.37
N MET A 107 -12.55 12.32 -5.89
CA MET A 107 -13.98 11.98 -5.89
C MET A 107 -14.82 13.01 -5.11
N ALA A 108 -14.25 13.66 -4.10
CA ALA A 108 -14.95 14.74 -3.40
C ALA A 108 -15.13 15.95 -4.30
N GLU A 109 -14.10 16.34 -5.05
CA GLU A 109 -14.19 17.44 -6.02
C GLU A 109 -15.17 17.11 -7.15
N MET A 110 -15.11 15.89 -7.69
CA MET A 110 -16.08 15.36 -8.66
C MET A 110 -17.52 15.53 -8.19
N MET A 111 -17.81 15.20 -6.93
CA MET A 111 -19.16 15.33 -6.36
C MET A 111 -19.52 16.80 -6.09
N ARG A 112 -18.58 17.58 -5.55
CA ARG A 112 -18.76 19.01 -5.22
C ARG A 112 -19.09 19.83 -6.46
N ASP A 113 -18.41 19.59 -7.57
CA ASP A 113 -18.54 20.34 -8.82
C ASP A 113 -19.95 20.24 -9.42
N VAL A 114 -20.70 19.17 -9.09
CA VAL A 114 -22.11 18.98 -9.50
C VAL A 114 -23.12 19.22 -8.38
N GLY A 115 -22.71 19.89 -7.30
CA GLY A 115 -23.57 20.41 -6.24
C GLY A 115 -23.83 19.50 -5.05
N TYR A 116 -23.06 18.42 -4.87
CA TYR A 116 -23.14 17.62 -3.65
C TYR A 116 -22.52 18.36 -2.47
N ALA A 117 -23.09 18.17 -1.28
CA ALA A 117 -22.36 18.43 -0.04
C ALA A 117 -21.33 17.33 0.18
N THR A 118 -20.10 17.67 0.52
CA THR A 118 -19.02 16.69 0.66
C THR A 118 -18.50 16.61 2.10
N GLY A 119 -18.41 15.40 2.64
CA GLY A 119 -17.98 15.16 4.01
C GLY A 119 -16.91 14.07 4.11
N HIS A 120 -15.92 14.31 4.96
CA HIS A 120 -14.93 13.32 5.39
C HIS A 120 -15.08 13.09 6.90
N VAL A 121 -15.13 11.82 7.31
CA VAL A 121 -15.08 11.44 8.73
C VAL A 121 -14.10 10.28 8.90
N GLY A 122 -13.12 10.42 9.79
CA GLY A 122 -12.17 9.35 10.15
C GLY A 122 -10.72 9.57 9.73
N LYS A 123 -10.05 8.51 9.28
CA LYS A 123 -8.63 8.48 8.90
C LYS A 123 -8.42 9.08 7.51
N TRP A 124 -7.65 10.16 7.44
CA TRP A 124 -7.24 10.76 6.18
C TRP A 124 -6.02 10.05 5.57
N HIS A 125 -4.85 10.19 6.20
CA HIS A 125 -3.59 9.56 5.80
C HIS A 125 -3.13 9.87 4.36
N LEU A 126 -3.48 11.05 3.84
CA LEU A 126 -3.08 11.52 2.50
C LEU A 126 -2.41 12.90 2.52
N GLY A 127 -1.98 13.37 3.69
CA GLY A 127 -1.19 14.59 3.83
C GLY A 127 -1.57 15.40 5.06
N TYR A 128 -0.66 16.27 5.47
CA TYR A 128 -0.76 17.06 6.69
C TYR A 128 -0.33 18.52 6.46
N THR A 129 -0.75 19.08 5.32
CA THR A 129 -0.69 20.51 5.02
C THR A 129 -2.09 21.02 4.71
N LYS A 130 -2.29 22.35 4.71
CA LYS A 130 -3.58 22.96 4.39
C LYS A 130 -4.14 22.50 3.03
N GLU A 131 -3.27 22.33 2.04
CA GLU A 131 -3.61 21.94 0.66
C GLU A 131 -3.84 20.43 0.53
N THR A 132 -3.25 19.61 1.40
CA THR A 132 -3.31 18.15 1.33
C THR A 132 -4.26 17.53 2.36
N MET A 133 -4.74 18.32 3.32
CA MET A 133 -5.84 17.95 4.24
C MET A 133 -7.18 17.85 3.49
N PRO A 134 -8.20 17.16 4.05
CA PRO A 134 -9.48 16.92 3.36
C PRO A 134 -10.14 18.19 2.80
N ASN A 135 -10.11 19.31 3.52
CA ASN A 135 -10.73 20.55 3.05
C ASN A 135 -10.02 21.17 1.84
N GLY A 136 -8.71 20.92 1.67
CA GLY A 136 -7.96 21.28 0.47
C GLY A 136 -8.20 20.33 -0.71
N GLN A 137 -8.90 19.23 -0.48
CA GLN A 137 -9.02 18.08 -1.38
C GLN A 137 -10.47 17.77 -1.76
N GLY A 138 -11.32 18.79 -1.71
CA GLY A 138 -12.71 18.70 -2.16
C GLY A 138 -13.77 18.59 -1.08
N PHE A 139 -13.42 18.35 0.19
CA PHE A 139 -14.39 18.14 1.26
C PHE A 139 -14.84 19.46 1.94
N ASP A 140 -16.13 19.76 1.90
CA ASP A 140 -16.74 20.90 2.61
C ASP A 140 -16.65 20.73 4.13
N TYR A 141 -16.79 19.49 4.59
CA TYR A 141 -16.74 19.11 6.00
C TYR A 141 -15.68 18.03 6.25
N SER A 142 -14.93 18.16 7.33
CA SER A 142 -13.98 17.13 7.77
C SER A 142 -13.93 17.03 9.29
N PHE A 143 -14.00 15.79 9.80
CA PHE A 143 -13.69 15.45 11.19
C PHE A 143 -12.84 14.18 11.26
N GLY A 144 -11.67 14.23 11.87
CA GLY A 144 -10.83 13.04 12.03
C GLY A 144 -9.34 13.35 12.14
N HIS A 145 -8.51 12.36 11.82
CA HIS A 145 -7.07 12.40 12.04
C HIS A 145 -6.28 12.33 10.73
N MET A 146 -5.11 12.99 10.71
CA MET A 146 -4.31 13.11 9.48
C MET A 146 -3.27 12.00 9.36
N GLY A 147 -2.70 11.56 10.48
CA GLY A 147 -1.73 10.48 10.52
C GLY A 147 -2.33 9.10 10.25
N GLY A 148 -1.44 8.11 10.14
CA GLY A 148 -1.83 6.73 9.82
C GLY A 148 -2.59 5.99 10.91
N CYS A 149 -2.57 6.45 12.17
CA CYS A 149 -3.26 5.81 13.28
C CYS A 149 -3.39 6.75 14.49
N ILE A 150 -4.41 6.55 15.31
CA ILE A 150 -4.55 7.20 16.62
C ILE A 150 -5.03 6.20 17.66
N ASP A 151 -4.79 6.49 18.93
CA ASP A 151 -5.48 5.86 20.04
C ASP A 151 -6.95 6.33 20.08
N ASN A 152 -7.91 5.42 20.24
CA ASN A 152 -9.34 5.75 20.06
C ASN A 152 -9.94 6.58 21.21
N TYR A 153 -9.20 6.84 22.30
CA TYR A 153 -9.71 7.61 23.45
C TYR A 153 -8.93 8.88 23.72
N SER A 154 -7.61 8.86 23.60
CA SER A 154 -6.76 10.04 23.72
C SER A 154 -6.66 10.80 22.40
N HIS A 155 -6.84 10.12 21.26
CA HIS A 155 -6.68 10.67 19.91
C HIS A 155 -5.25 11.08 19.58
N PHE A 156 -4.28 10.44 20.27
CA PHE A 156 -2.87 10.63 19.99
C PHE A 156 -2.39 9.64 18.94
N PHE A 157 -1.66 10.16 17.96
CA PHE A 157 -0.82 9.36 17.09
C PHE A 157 0.33 8.74 17.90
N TYR A 158 0.54 7.44 17.71
CA TYR A 158 1.48 6.65 18.54
C TYR A 158 2.52 5.85 17.73
N TRP A 159 2.57 5.98 16.39
CA TRP A 159 3.43 5.13 15.54
C TRP A 159 4.93 5.37 15.76
N SER A 160 5.32 6.65 15.77
CA SER A 160 6.70 7.10 15.88
C SER A 160 6.74 8.31 16.81
N GLY A 161 7.49 8.18 17.91
CA GLY A 161 7.54 9.20 18.95
C GLY A 161 8.18 10.52 18.50
N PRO A 162 7.93 11.63 19.22
CA PRO A 162 7.01 11.71 20.36
C PRO A 162 5.55 11.57 19.94
N ASN A 163 4.73 10.96 20.81
CA ASN A 163 3.28 10.91 20.58
C ASN A 163 2.73 12.33 20.53
N ARG A 164 1.77 12.57 19.64
CA ARG A 164 1.13 13.88 19.47
C ARG A 164 -0.37 13.70 19.31
N HIS A 165 -1.14 14.70 19.74
CA HIS A 165 -2.57 14.74 19.46
C HIS A 165 -2.81 14.91 17.95
N ASP A 166 -3.82 14.24 17.42
CA ASP A 166 -4.13 14.24 15.98
C ASP A 166 -5.64 14.06 15.78
N LEU A 167 -6.41 15.08 16.18
CA LEU A 167 -7.84 15.14 15.90
C LEU A 167 -8.24 16.56 15.48
N TRP A 168 -8.92 16.63 14.33
CA TRP A 168 -9.19 17.88 13.64
C TRP A 168 -10.64 17.96 13.20
N ARG A 169 -11.19 19.17 13.26
CA ARG A 169 -12.44 19.54 12.60
C ARG A 169 -12.20 20.74 11.69
N ASN A 170 -12.43 20.57 10.39
CA ASN A 170 -12.25 21.61 9.37
C ASN A 170 -10.89 22.34 9.46
N GLY A 171 -9.80 21.58 9.56
CA GLY A 171 -8.43 22.10 9.67
C GLY A 171 -8.09 22.76 11.01
N LYS A 172 -8.96 22.67 12.02
CA LYS A 172 -8.68 23.12 13.39
C LYS A 172 -8.59 21.93 14.33
N GLU A 173 -7.56 21.90 15.15
CA GLU A 173 -7.40 20.88 16.18
C GLU A 173 -8.53 20.96 17.21
N VAL A 174 -9.06 19.82 17.63
CA VAL A 174 -10.17 19.71 18.59
C VAL A 174 -9.94 18.58 19.58
N PHE A 175 -10.27 18.81 20.85
CA PHE A 175 -9.98 17.88 21.93
C PHE A 175 -11.26 17.22 22.46
N TYR A 176 -11.24 15.89 22.54
CA TYR A 176 -12.35 15.05 22.99
C TYR A 176 -11.87 13.97 23.97
N ASP A 177 -11.00 14.36 24.91
CA ASP A 177 -10.29 13.45 25.81
C ASP A 177 -11.20 12.41 26.47
N GLY A 178 -10.86 11.14 26.30
CA GLY A 178 -11.56 10.01 26.90
C GLY A 178 -12.87 9.63 26.21
N GLN A 179 -13.27 10.31 25.14
CA GLN A 179 -14.41 9.92 24.33
C GLN A 179 -13.97 8.92 23.26
N PHE A 180 -14.77 7.90 23.01
CA PHE A 180 -14.42 6.88 22.02
C PHE A 180 -14.60 7.43 20.59
N PHE A 181 -13.52 7.45 19.82
CA PHE A 181 -13.50 8.00 18.46
C PHE A 181 -14.55 7.36 17.54
N GLY A 182 -14.80 6.06 17.69
CA GLY A 182 -15.86 5.37 16.95
C GLY A 182 -17.26 5.95 17.18
N ASP A 183 -17.57 6.40 18.40
CA ASP A 183 -18.86 7.03 18.69
C ASP A 183 -18.89 8.50 18.22
N LEU A 184 -17.77 9.23 18.34
CA LEU A 184 -17.63 10.57 17.75
C LEU A 184 -17.87 10.55 16.24
N MET A 185 -17.30 9.57 15.52
CA MET A 185 -17.52 9.42 14.08
C MET A 185 -19.00 9.20 13.72
N VAL A 186 -19.74 8.40 14.49
CA VAL A 186 -21.18 8.19 14.25
C VAL A 186 -21.96 9.49 14.43
N ASP A 187 -21.67 10.25 15.48
CA ASP A 187 -22.33 11.53 15.72
C ASP A 187 -22.05 12.52 14.59
N GLU A 188 -20.83 12.55 14.08
CA GLU A 188 -20.41 13.44 13.00
C GLU A 188 -21.06 13.08 11.66
N VAL A 189 -21.12 11.79 11.32
CA VAL A 189 -21.82 11.32 10.12
C VAL A 189 -23.31 11.66 10.22
N ASN A 190 -23.96 11.36 11.34
CA ASN A 190 -25.39 11.64 11.51
C ASN A 190 -25.69 13.15 11.48
N ASN A 191 -24.84 13.98 12.08
CA ASN A 191 -24.97 15.43 12.05
C ASN A 191 -24.80 15.99 10.63
N PHE A 192 -23.81 15.50 9.89
CA PHE A 192 -23.63 15.88 8.49
C PHE A 192 -24.85 15.50 7.64
N VAL A 193 -25.35 14.26 7.76
CA VAL A 193 -26.56 13.83 7.04
C VAL A 193 -27.76 14.71 7.41
N LYS A 194 -27.96 14.99 8.71
CA LYS A 194 -29.04 15.86 9.21
C LYS A 194 -29.03 17.24 8.56
N GLN A 195 -27.85 17.87 8.50
CA GLN A 195 -27.68 19.22 7.96
C GLN A 195 -27.87 19.26 6.45
N ASN A 196 -27.56 18.17 5.75
CA ASN A 196 -27.57 18.11 4.30
C ASN A 196 -28.80 17.40 3.72
N ARG A 197 -29.77 16.93 4.52
CA ARG A 197 -30.95 16.15 4.09
C ARG A 197 -31.80 16.70 2.93
N LYS A 198 -31.64 17.98 2.56
CA LYS A 198 -32.37 18.64 1.46
C LYS A 198 -31.57 18.76 0.17
N LYS A 199 -30.32 18.31 0.16
CA LYS A 199 -29.41 18.31 -1.00
C LYS A 199 -28.69 16.96 -1.06
N PRO A 200 -28.29 16.49 -2.26
CA PRO A 200 -27.49 15.27 -2.33
C PRO A 200 -26.16 15.47 -1.60
N PHE A 201 -25.68 14.41 -0.96
CA PHE A 201 -24.41 14.45 -0.25
C PHE A 201 -23.52 13.25 -0.56
N PHE A 202 -22.21 13.47 -0.49
CA PHE A 202 -21.15 12.48 -0.60
C PHE A 202 -20.39 12.45 0.72
N MET A 203 -20.30 11.27 1.33
CA MET A 203 -19.58 11.05 2.57
C MET A 203 -18.50 9.98 2.35
N TYR A 204 -17.26 10.33 2.63
CA TYR A 204 -16.16 9.38 2.79
C TYR A 204 -15.97 9.13 4.29
N TRP A 205 -16.55 8.03 4.78
CA TRP A 205 -16.46 7.59 6.17
C TRP A 205 -15.34 6.55 6.30
N ALA A 206 -14.14 7.05 6.56
CA ALA A 206 -12.88 6.32 6.56
C ALA A 206 -12.55 5.82 7.96
N ILE A 207 -13.21 4.75 8.40
CA ILE A 207 -13.11 4.23 9.77
C ILE A 207 -11.72 3.61 10.01
N ASN A 208 -11.03 4.03 11.06
CA ASN A 208 -9.72 3.51 11.47
C ASN A 208 -9.78 2.13 12.17
N MET A 209 -10.93 1.47 12.17
CA MET A 209 -11.12 0.15 12.78
C MET A 209 -11.27 -0.89 11.66
N PRO A 210 -10.79 -2.14 11.84
CA PRO A 210 -10.19 -2.70 13.05
C PRO A 210 -8.68 -2.46 13.28
N HIS A 211 -8.00 -1.54 12.58
CA HIS A 211 -6.58 -1.25 12.85
C HIS A 211 -6.31 -1.02 14.34
N TYR A 212 -5.22 -1.59 14.84
CA TYR A 212 -4.83 -1.49 16.26
C TYR A 212 -4.64 -0.01 16.71
N PRO A 213 -4.62 0.29 18.02
CA PRO A 213 -4.82 -0.62 19.16
C PRO A 213 -6.25 -1.16 19.20
N TYR A 214 -6.39 -2.47 19.46
CA TYR A 214 -7.71 -3.10 19.60
C TYR A 214 -8.38 -2.61 20.87
N GLN A 215 -9.36 -1.71 20.73
CA GLN A 215 -10.07 -1.07 21.84
C GLN A 215 -11.59 -1.28 21.74
N PRO A 216 -12.06 -2.55 21.76
CA PRO A 216 -13.48 -2.86 21.69
C PRO A 216 -14.26 -2.40 22.93
N THR A 217 -15.56 -2.17 22.74
CA THR A 217 -16.46 -1.86 23.87
C THR A 217 -16.53 -3.01 24.86
N GLU A 218 -16.90 -2.69 26.10
CA GLU A 218 -17.12 -3.68 27.16
C GLU A 218 -18.10 -4.78 26.72
N LYS A 219 -19.17 -4.44 25.99
CA LYS A 219 -20.15 -5.39 25.45
C LYS A 219 -19.47 -6.48 24.62
N TRP A 220 -18.65 -6.09 23.64
CA TRP A 220 -18.01 -7.04 22.74
C TRP A 220 -16.83 -7.75 23.40
N ARG A 221 -16.09 -7.09 24.31
CA ARG A 221 -15.09 -7.76 25.16
C ARG A 221 -15.70 -8.91 25.96
N LYS A 222 -16.86 -8.70 26.59
CA LYS A 222 -17.58 -9.75 27.32
C LYS A 222 -18.10 -10.85 26.41
N HIS A 223 -18.58 -10.50 25.21
CA HIS A 223 -19.13 -11.47 24.26
C HIS A 223 -18.07 -12.47 23.78
N TYR A 224 -16.85 -12.00 23.47
CA TYR A 224 -15.77 -12.84 22.96
C TYR A 224 -14.80 -13.36 24.03
N LYS A 225 -15.08 -13.19 25.33
CA LYS A 225 -14.12 -13.46 26.43
C LYS A 225 -13.45 -14.85 26.38
N ASP A 226 -14.15 -15.86 25.84
CA ASP A 226 -13.71 -17.26 25.78
C ASP A 226 -12.96 -17.60 24.47
N MET A 227 -12.88 -16.66 23.53
CA MET A 227 -12.12 -16.81 22.28
C MET A 227 -10.61 -16.62 22.54
N PRO A 228 -9.72 -17.37 21.86
CA PRO A 228 -8.27 -17.17 21.99
C PRO A 228 -7.77 -15.85 21.37
N MET A 229 -6.73 -15.28 21.96
CA MET A 229 -5.95 -14.21 21.31
C MET A 229 -5.11 -14.76 20.15
N PRO A 230 -4.83 -13.97 19.10
CA PRO A 230 -5.24 -12.57 18.90
C PRO A 230 -6.66 -12.41 18.33
N ARG A 231 -7.30 -13.50 17.87
CA ARG A 231 -8.63 -13.49 17.23
C ARG A 231 -9.71 -12.84 18.11
N ARG A 232 -9.68 -13.06 19.42
CA ARG A 232 -10.60 -12.45 20.40
C ARG A 232 -10.71 -10.94 20.30
N ASP A 233 -9.57 -10.27 20.40
CA ASP A 233 -9.54 -8.81 20.55
C ASP A 233 -9.89 -8.15 19.21
N TYR A 234 -9.43 -8.77 18.11
CA TYR A 234 -9.83 -8.39 16.75
C TYR A 234 -11.34 -8.58 16.49
N ALA A 235 -11.91 -9.75 16.78
CA ALA A 235 -13.34 -10.04 16.57
C ALA A 235 -14.24 -9.11 17.40
N ALA A 236 -13.85 -8.83 18.64
CA ALA A 236 -14.52 -7.86 19.49
C ALA A 236 -14.49 -6.45 18.88
N PHE A 237 -13.40 -6.08 18.21
CA PHE A 237 -13.24 -4.75 17.61
C PHE A 237 -13.97 -4.63 16.27
N VAL A 238 -13.99 -5.68 15.44
CA VAL A 238 -14.84 -5.76 14.25
C VAL A 238 -16.32 -5.64 14.62
N SER A 239 -16.76 -6.31 15.69
CA SER A 239 -18.17 -6.21 16.14
C SER A 239 -18.50 -4.84 16.75
N THR A 240 -17.50 -4.21 17.38
CA THR A 240 -17.59 -2.82 17.86
C THR A 240 -17.81 -1.86 16.69
N LEU A 241 -17.06 -2.02 15.60
CA LEU A 241 -17.19 -1.30 14.34
C LEU A 241 -18.56 -1.54 13.68
N ASP A 242 -18.98 -2.79 13.54
CA ASP A 242 -20.27 -3.16 12.93
C ASP A 242 -21.45 -2.46 13.63
N GLU A 243 -21.44 -2.43 14.96
CA GLU A 243 -22.47 -1.74 15.74
C GLU A 243 -22.56 -0.24 15.42
N ARG A 244 -21.43 0.43 15.15
CA ARG A 244 -21.40 1.85 14.77
C ARG A 244 -21.95 2.07 13.37
N ILE A 245 -21.59 1.19 12.43
CA ILE A 245 -22.20 1.19 11.09
C ILE A 245 -23.72 1.04 11.21
N GLY A 246 -24.19 0.14 12.08
CA GLY A 246 -25.61 -0.03 12.38
C GLY A 246 -26.31 1.25 12.82
N LYS A 247 -25.70 2.02 13.72
CA LYS A 247 -26.26 3.31 14.18
C LYS A 247 -26.47 4.31 13.05
N VAL A 248 -25.56 4.37 12.07
CA VAL A 248 -25.69 5.27 10.90
C VAL A 248 -26.75 4.75 9.92
N LEU A 249 -26.76 3.44 9.64
CA LEU A 249 -27.80 2.84 8.79
C LEU A 249 -29.20 3.05 9.37
N ASP A 250 -29.37 2.84 10.67
CA ASP A 250 -30.64 3.07 11.37
C ASP A 250 -31.05 4.54 11.32
N TYR A 251 -30.09 5.47 11.37
CA TYR A 251 -30.37 6.89 11.20
C TYR A 251 -30.87 7.21 9.78
N LEU A 252 -30.22 6.68 8.74
CA LEU A 252 -30.66 6.85 7.35
C LEU A 252 -32.07 6.30 7.11
N GLU A 253 -32.39 5.15 7.72
CA GLU A 253 -33.74 4.56 7.66
C GLU A 253 -34.76 5.46 8.35
N LYS A 254 -34.50 5.88 9.60
CA LYS A 254 -35.39 6.79 10.35
C LYS A 254 -35.56 8.14 9.69
N ALA A 255 -34.53 8.64 9.00
CA ALA A 255 -34.57 9.89 8.26
C ALA A 255 -35.27 9.77 6.89
N GLY A 256 -35.64 8.56 6.46
CA GLY A 256 -36.26 8.31 5.16
C GLY A 256 -35.30 8.46 3.97
N LEU A 257 -33.99 8.41 4.22
CA LEU A 257 -32.95 8.64 3.20
C LEU A 257 -32.38 7.34 2.62
N ARG A 258 -32.54 6.21 3.34
CA ARG A 258 -31.90 4.93 3.01
C ARG A 258 -32.20 4.43 1.60
N GLU A 259 -33.42 4.60 1.11
CA GLU A 259 -33.89 4.07 -0.18
C GLU A 259 -33.09 4.65 -1.36
N ASN A 260 -32.84 5.97 -1.33
CA ASN A 260 -32.06 6.69 -2.34
C ASN A 260 -30.67 7.10 -1.85
N THR A 261 -30.04 6.24 -1.05
CA THR A 261 -28.63 6.38 -0.64
C THR A 261 -27.84 5.16 -1.12
N ILE A 262 -26.82 5.41 -1.93
CA ILE A 262 -25.80 4.43 -2.29
C ILE A 262 -24.86 4.29 -1.09
N VAL A 263 -24.73 3.08 -0.57
CA VAL A 263 -23.76 2.73 0.48
C VAL A 263 -22.76 1.73 -0.10
N ILE A 264 -21.49 2.11 -0.13
CA ILE A 264 -20.36 1.24 -0.47
C ILE A 264 -19.64 0.88 0.82
N PHE A 265 -19.30 -0.39 1.03
CA PHE A 265 -18.46 -0.87 2.12
C PHE A 265 -17.24 -1.57 1.53
N GLN A 266 -16.04 -1.17 1.95
CA GLN A 266 -14.79 -1.83 1.55
C GLN A 266 -13.68 -1.66 2.61
N SER A 267 -12.74 -2.60 2.70
CA SER A 267 -11.50 -2.41 3.48
C SER A 267 -10.38 -1.78 2.65
N ASP A 268 -9.51 -0.99 3.27
CA ASP A 268 -8.39 -0.35 2.59
C ASP A 268 -7.30 -1.32 2.14
N HIS A 269 -7.18 -2.46 2.79
CA HIS A 269 -6.41 -3.64 2.37
C HIS A 269 -6.72 -4.81 3.30
N GLY A 270 -6.01 -5.93 3.12
CA GLY A 270 -6.09 -7.09 4.00
C GLY A 270 -5.63 -6.80 5.43
N HIS A 271 -5.97 -7.72 6.34
CA HIS A 271 -5.67 -7.61 7.76
C HIS A 271 -4.16 -7.43 8.06
N SER A 272 -3.84 -6.84 9.21
CA SER A 272 -2.45 -6.74 9.67
C SER A 272 -1.99 -8.03 10.35
N ALA A 273 -0.76 -8.44 10.08
CA ALA A 273 -0.02 -9.47 10.80
C ALA A 273 1.16 -8.88 11.60
N GLU A 274 1.14 -7.57 11.84
CA GLU A 274 2.22 -6.86 12.54
C GLU A 274 2.23 -7.19 14.04
N VAL A 275 3.39 -7.06 14.69
CA VAL A 275 3.55 -7.31 16.13
C VAL A 275 2.58 -6.48 16.99
N ARG A 276 2.30 -5.23 16.57
CA ARG A 276 1.34 -4.34 17.25
C ARG A 276 -0.13 -4.76 17.09
N ALA A 277 -0.41 -5.56 16.08
CA ALA A 277 -1.66 -6.30 15.93
C ALA A 277 -1.61 -7.65 16.66
N PHE A 278 -0.69 -7.86 17.60
CA PHE A 278 -0.45 -9.16 18.24
C PHE A 278 -0.16 -10.29 17.22
N ASN A 279 0.52 -9.95 16.13
CA ASN A 279 0.78 -10.83 14.99
C ASN A 279 -0.49 -11.34 14.28
N GLY A 280 -1.62 -10.64 14.38
CA GLY A 280 -2.80 -10.94 13.56
C GLY A 280 -4.14 -10.86 14.30
N GLY A 281 -5.03 -11.80 13.97
CA GLY A 281 -6.40 -11.86 14.49
C GLY A 281 -7.44 -11.70 13.40
N GLY A 282 -7.10 -10.99 12.32
CA GLY A 282 -7.87 -11.04 11.06
C GLY A 282 -7.72 -12.37 10.33
N TRP A 283 -8.64 -12.66 9.42
CA TRP A 283 -8.68 -13.91 8.68
C TRP A 283 -9.00 -13.67 7.20
N SER A 284 -8.10 -14.16 6.33
CA SER A 284 -8.26 -14.18 4.88
C SER A 284 -8.63 -15.57 4.34
N GLY A 285 -8.87 -16.55 5.21
CA GLY A 285 -9.20 -17.92 4.81
C GLY A 285 -8.12 -18.59 3.97
N PRO A 286 -8.45 -19.11 2.77
CA PRO A 286 -7.47 -19.75 1.91
C PRO A 286 -6.53 -18.73 1.24
N TYR A 287 -6.89 -17.43 1.18
CA TYR A 287 -6.12 -16.42 0.48
C TYR A 287 -4.82 -16.10 1.23
N ARG A 288 -3.68 -16.28 0.54
CA ARG A 288 -2.34 -16.14 1.12
C ARG A 288 -1.98 -14.68 1.37
N GLY A 289 -1.17 -14.44 2.39
CA GLY A 289 -0.66 -13.12 2.71
C GLY A 289 -1.65 -12.25 3.50
N ALA A 290 -1.21 -11.03 3.77
CA ALA A 290 -1.91 -10.04 4.58
C ALA A 290 -1.41 -8.64 4.17
N LYS A 291 -1.73 -7.59 4.92
CA LYS A 291 -1.19 -6.22 4.75
C LYS A 291 0.29 -6.24 4.33
N THR A 292 0.67 -5.43 3.34
CA THR A 292 1.98 -5.37 2.66
C THR A 292 2.30 -6.48 1.65
N SER A 293 1.42 -7.47 1.45
CA SER A 293 1.58 -8.52 0.44
C SER A 293 0.72 -8.29 -0.80
N LEU A 294 1.25 -8.61 -1.99
CA LEU A 294 0.48 -8.65 -3.23
C LEU A 294 -0.18 -10.02 -3.51
N PHE A 295 -0.04 -10.99 -2.60
CA PHE A 295 -0.91 -12.19 -2.59
C PHE A 295 -2.35 -11.81 -2.24
N GLU A 296 -3.31 -12.68 -2.59
CA GLU A 296 -4.76 -12.43 -2.49
C GLU A 296 -5.17 -11.90 -1.11
N GLY A 297 -4.63 -12.43 -0.02
CA GLY A 297 -4.96 -12.01 1.34
C GLY A 297 -4.53 -10.58 1.72
N GLY A 298 -3.64 -9.96 0.94
CA GLY A 298 -3.22 -8.56 1.12
C GLY A 298 -4.00 -7.55 0.29
N ILE A 299 -4.50 -7.95 -0.89
CA ILE A 299 -5.18 -7.05 -1.85
C ILE A 299 -6.66 -7.36 -2.07
N ARG A 300 -7.13 -8.59 -1.80
CA ARG A 300 -8.54 -8.97 -1.90
C ARG A 300 -9.24 -8.67 -0.58
N VAL A 301 -10.30 -7.88 -0.65
CA VAL A 301 -10.97 -7.31 0.53
C VAL A 301 -12.48 -7.53 0.45
N PRO A 302 -13.21 -7.46 1.57
CA PRO A 302 -14.66 -7.41 1.50
C PRO A 302 -15.09 -6.16 0.73
N THR A 303 -15.96 -6.34 -0.26
CA THR A 303 -16.46 -5.24 -1.11
C THR A 303 -17.96 -5.41 -1.32
N ILE A 304 -18.75 -4.40 -0.93
CA ILE A 304 -20.21 -4.44 -0.97
C ILE A 304 -20.73 -3.09 -1.46
N ILE A 305 -21.78 -3.09 -2.26
CA ILE A 305 -22.55 -1.89 -2.63
C ILE A 305 -24.03 -2.15 -2.44
N SER A 306 -24.77 -1.18 -1.91
CA SER A 306 -26.22 -1.24 -1.81
C SER A 306 -26.87 0.08 -2.25
N TRP A 307 -27.93 -0.04 -3.04
CA TRP A 307 -28.80 1.08 -3.42
C TRP A 307 -30.21 0.51 -3.58
N PRO A 308 -31.00 0.44 -2.48
CA PRO A 308 -32.25 -0.30 -2.42
C PRO A 308 -33.24 0.05 -3.52
N ALA A 309 -33.27 1.32 -3.96
CA ALA A 309 -34.16 1.79 -5.02
C ALA A 309 -33.84 1.22 -6.42
N LYS A 310 -32.60 0.77 -6.68
CA LYS A 310 -32.15 0.45 -8.04
C LYS A 310 -31.33 -0.83 -8.20
N LEU A 311 -30.61 -1.27 -7.18
CA LEU A 311 -29.77 -2.47 -7.26
C LEU A 311 -30.50 -3.70 -6.72
N ALA A 312 -30.11 -4.86 -7.25
CA ALA A 312 -30.59 -6.14 -6.75
C ALA A 312 -30.17 -6.33 -5.28
N LYS A 313 -31.00 -7.05 -4.52
CA LYS A 313 -30.80 -7.30 -3.09
C LYS A 313 -30.33 -8.73 -2.86
N GLY A 314 -29.27 -8.89 -2.07
CA GLY A 314 -28.73 -10.20 -1.68
C GLY A 314 -27.96 -10.92 -2.78
N GLU A 315 -27.53 -10.20 -3.82
CA GLU A 315 -26.80 -10.80 -4.93
C GLU A 315 -25.29 -10.85 -4.69
N THR A 316 -24.63 -11.75 -5.41
CA THR A 316 -23.18 -11.93 -5.40
C THR A 316 -22.64 -11.75 -6.81
N ARG A 317 -21.52 -11.05 -6.93
CA ARG A 317 -20.78 -10.85 -8.18
C ARG A 317 -19.39 -11.44 -8.03
N ASP A 318 -18.98 -12.19 -9.04
CA ASP A 318 -17.67 -12.83 -9.13
C ASP A 318 -16.73 -12.11 -10.09
N GLN A 319 -17.18 -11.05 -10.75
CA GLN A 319 -16.35 -10.19 -11.58
C GLN A 319 -15.28 -9.50 -10.73
N MET A 320 -14.07 -9.40 -11.27
CA MET A 320 -13.00 -8.63 -10.66
C MET A 320 -13.37 -7.13 -10.65
N THR A 321 -13.19 -6.50 -9.49
CA THR A 321 -13.29 -5.04 -9.33
C THR A 321 -12.11 -4.55 -8.51
N VAL A 322 -11.70 -3.30 -8.70
CA VAL A 322 -10.65 -2.65 -7.93
C VAL A 322 -11.19 -1.35 -7.34
N ASN A 323 -10.71 -0.92 -6.16
CA ASN A 323 -11.18 0.30 -5.51
C ASN A 323 -11.06 1.57 -6.37
N THR A 324 -10.18 1.57 -7.38
CA THR A 324 -10.09 2.62 -8.41
C THR A 324 -11.37 2.78 -9.23
N ASP A 325 -12.20 1.74 -9.32
CA ASP A 325 -13.42 1.69 -10.13
C ASP A 325 -14.56 2.52 -9.51
N TRP A 326 -14.49 2.83 -8.22
CA TRP A 326 -15.59 3.53 -7.54
C TRP A 326 -15.79 4.96 -8.06
N MET A 327 -14.73 5.68 -8.42
CA MET A 327 -14.86 7.03 -8.96
C MET A 327 -15.63 7.07 -10.28
N PRO A 328 -15.22 6.36 -11.36
CA PRO A 328 -16.00 6.33 -12.60
C PRO A 328 -17.38 5.69 -12.43
N THR A 329 -17.51 4.69 -11.55
CA THR A 329 -18.82 4.07 -11.28
C THR A 329 -19.78 5.04 -10.61
N LEU A 330 -19.33 5.78 -9.60
CA LEU A 330 -20.16 6.79 -8.95
C LEU A 330 -20.48 7.95 -9.88
N ALA A 331 -19.57 8.31 -10.80
CA ALA A 331 -19.89 9.27 -11.84
C ALA A 331 -21.08 8.79 -12.70
N SER A 332 -21.04 7.54 -13.15
CA SER A 332 -22.12 6.90 -13.92
C SER A 332 -23.45 6.80 -13.13
N LEU A 333 -23.40 6.32 -11.87
CA LEU A 333 -24.60 6.17 -11.03
C LEU A 333 -25.25 7.50 -10.63
N CYS A 334 -24.45 8.56 -10.51
CA CYS A 334 -24.90 9.90 -10.11
C CYS A 334 -25.12 10.86 -11.29
N ASP A 335 -24.97 10.38 -12.54
CA ASP A 335 -25.15 11.17 -13.76
C ASP A 335 -24.19 12.38 -13.80
N ILE A 336 -22.90 12.09 -13.69
CA ILE A 336 -21.79 13.05 -13.66
C ILE A 336 -20.86 12.79 -14.85
N ASP A 337 -20.61 13.83 -15.63
CA ASP A 337 -19.57 13.80 -16.66
C ASP A 337 -18.19 13.83 -15.99
N LEU A 338 -17.48 12.69 -16.02
CA LEU A 338 -16.14 12.57 -15.47
C LEU A 338 -15.09 12.88 -16.55
N PRO A 339 -14.26 13.92 -16.41
CA PRO A 339 -13.18 14.18 -17.36
C PRO A 339 -12.18 13.03 -17.41
N GLU A 340 -11.75 12.63 -18.61
CA GLU A 340 -10.68 11.66 -18.77
C GLU A 340 -9.36 12.23 -18.23
N ALA A 341 -8.69 11.51 -17.33
CA ALA A 341 -7.46 12.00 -16.67
C ALA A 341 -6.51 10.87 -16.24
N GLY A 342 -6.15 9.99 -17.18
CA GLY A 342 -5.14 8.93 -16.94
C GLY A 342 -5.53 7.97 -15.80
N ARG A 343 -6.83 7.72 -15.62
CA ARG A 343 -7.34 6.79 -14.60
C ARG A 343 -7.27 5.36 -15.11
N VAL A 344 -6.92 4.44 -14.22
CA VAL A 344 -7.00 3.00 -14.47
C VAL A 344 -8.34 2.41 -14.05
N GLY A 345 -9.06 3.09 -13.14
CA GLY A 345 -10.39 2.72 -12.74
C GLY A 345 -11.38 2.72 -13.90
N LYS A 346 -12.27 1.75 -13.93
CA LYS A 346 -13.29 1.59 -14.97
C LYS A 346 -14.70 1.58 -14.36
N ASP A 347 -15.69 2.03 -15.12
CA ASP A 347 -17.08 1.98 -14.69
C ASP A 347 -17.56 0.52 -14.59
N ILE A 348 -17.90 0.07 -13.39
CA ILE A 348 -18.46 -1.27 -13.12
C ILE A 348 -19.99 -1.24 -13.05
N SER A 349 -20.66 -0.13 -13.34
CA SER A 349 -22.12 -0.06 -13.36
C SER A 349 -22.80 -1.13 -14.24
N PRO A 350 -22.25 -1.54 -15.41
CA PRO A 350 -22.82 -2.68 -16.15
C PRO A 350 -22.81 -3.97 -15.32
N VAL A 351 -21.73 -4.22 -14.59
CA VAL A 351 -21.58 -5.35 -13.65
C VAL A 351 -22.46 -5.21 -12.41
N LEU A 352 -23.00 -4.03 -12.10
CA LEU A 352 -23.99 -3.87 -11.03
C LEU A 352 -25.40 -4.25 -11.51
N PHE A 353 -25.77 -3.83 -12.72
CA PHE A 353 -27.11 -4.05 -13.26
C PHE A 353 -27.29 -5.40 -13.97
N ASP A 354 -26.21 -6.03 -14.45
CA ASP A 354 -26.24 -7.33 -15.13
C ASP A 354 -25.14 -8.26 -14.61
N LYS A 355 -25.54 -9.40 -14.02
CA LYS A 355 -24.61 -10.37 -13.42
C LYS A 355 -23.81 -11.17 -14.44
N THR A 356 -24.19 -11.08 -15.70
CA THR A 356 -23.52 -11.75 -16.82
C THR A 356 -22.54 -10.82 -17.54
N ALA A 357 -22.57 -9.52 -17.22
CA ALA A 357 -21.59 -8.57 -17.72
C ALA A 357 -20.18 -8.98 -17.28
N GLN A 358 -19.24 -8.87 -18.20
CA GLN A 358 -17.83 -9.16 -17.91
C GLN A 358 -17.25 -8.06 -17.03
N SER A 359 -16.22 -8.41 -16.24
CA SER A 359 -15.41 -7.39 -15.58
C SER A 359 -14.85 -6.45 -16.66
N PRO A 360 -14.79 -5.13 -16.41
CA PRO A 360 -14.10 -4.23 -17.32
C PRO A 360 -12.57 -4.43 -17.28
N HIS A 361 -12.05 -5.25 -16.35
CA HIS A 361 -10.63 -5.60 -16.23
C HIS A 361 -10.39 -7.04 -16.71
N ASP A 362 -9.79 -7.18 -17.89
CA ASP A 362 -9.19 -8.42 -18.38
C ASP A 362 -7.81 -8.66 -17.77
N ARG A 363 -7.11 -7.57 -17.45
CA ARG A 363 -5.83 -7.53 -16.77
C ARG A 363 -5.75 -6.37 -15.78
N PHE A 364 -4.97 -6.55 -14.72
CA PHE A 364 -4.66 -5.48 -13.76
C PHE A 364 -3.24 -5.64 -13.23
N HIS A 365 -2.64 -4.51 -12.86
CA HIS A 365 -1.26 -4.42 -12.42
C HIS A 365 -1.18 -3.71 -11.07
N TRP A 366 -0.36 -4.26 -10.17
CA TRP A 366 -0.07 -3.70 -8.85
C TRP A 366 1.42 -3.46 -8.70
N GLU A 367 1.78 -2.36 -8.04
CA GLU A 367 3.13 -2.07 -7.58
C GLU A 367 3.07 -1.63 -6.11
N LEU A 368 4.01 -2.14 -5.29
CA LEU A 368 4.20 -1.71 -3.92
C LEU A 368 5.67 -1.87 -3.50
N GLY A 369 6.40 -0.76 -3.47
CA GLY A 369 7.85 -0.78 -3.31
C GLY A 369 8.51 -1.62 -4.41
N ALA A 370 9.30 -2.62 -4.03
CA ALA A 370 9.93 -3.54 -5.00
C ALA A 370 9.01 -4.69 -5.46
N GLN A 371 7.83 -4.86 -4.86
CA GLN A 371 6.88 -5.88 -5.26
C GLN A 371 6.06 -5.38 -6.43
N TRP A 372 5.72 -6.28 -7.35
CA TRP A 372 4.69 -6.05 -8.34
C TRP A 372 3.86 -7.31 -8.56
N ALA A 373 2.66 -7.14 -9.08
CA ALA A 373 1.84 -8.26 -9.52
C ALA A 373 1.10 -7.91 -10.81
N VAL A 374 0.96 -8.89 -11.69
CA VAL A 374 0.06 -8.83 -12.85
C VAL A 374 -0.93 -9.95 -12.72
N ARG A 375 -2.21 -9.62 -12.87
CA ARG A 375 -3.25 -10.60 -13.13
C ARG A 375 -3.77 -10.42 -14.55
N GLU A 376 -3.91 -11.51 -15.29
CA GLU A 376 -4.58 -11.55 -16.60
C GLU A 376 -5.46 -12.81 -16.66
N GLY A 377 -6.77 -12.61 -16.64
CA GLY A 377 -7.73 -13.68 -16.37
C GLY A 377 -7.44 -14.35 -15.02
N ASP A 378 -7.25 -15.67 -15.03
CA ASP A 378 -6.95 -16.44 -13.82
C ASP A 378 -5.45 -16.52 -13.51
N TRP A 379 -4.58 -16.13 -14.45
CA TRP A 379 -3.14 -16.19 -14.23
C TRP A 379 -2.67 -14.95 -13.47
N LYS A 380 -1.94 -15.19 -12.37
CA LYS A 380 -1.34 -14.15 -11.55
C LYS A 380 0.15 -14.40 -11.38
N LEU A 381 0.97 -13.41 -11.74
CA LEU A 381 2.42 -13.41 -11.55
C LEU A 381 2.77 -12.34 -10.53
N VAL A 382 3.45 -12.72 -9.45
CA VAL A 382 3.98 -11.81 -8.43
C VAL A 382 5.50 -11.75 -8.54
N GLY A 383 6.05 -10.55 -8.66
CA GLY A 383 7.49 -10.28 -8.61
C GLY A 383 7.93 -9.82 -7.22
N ASN A 384 9.07 -10.35 -6.77
CA ASN A 384 9.64 -10.10 -5.44
C ASN A 384 8.65 -10.33 -4.28
N PRO A 385 7.85 -11.41 -4.28
CA PRO A 385 6.73 -11.58 -3.36
C PRO A 385 7.16 -11.47 -1.89
N LYS A 386 6.25 -10.95 -1.06
CA LYS A 386 6.36 -10.99 0.40
C LYS A 386 5.16 -11.70 1.01
N ASP A 387 5.41 -12.54 1.99
CA ASP A 387 4.37 -13.17 2.80
C ASP A 387 4.59 -12.87 4.29
N PRO A 388 3.94 -11.83 4.83
CA PRO A 388 4.08 -11.48 6.24
C PRO A 388 3.43 -12.50 7.18
N THR A 389 2.59 -13.40 6.68
CA THR A 389 1.92 -14.43 7.49
C THR A 389 2.77 -15.68 7.67
N ALA A 390 3.67 -15.95 6.71
CA ALA A 390 4.63 -17.04 6.76
C ALA A 390 5.90 -16.68 5.97
N PRO A 391 6.79 -15.81 6.51
CA PRO A 391 7.96 -15.32 5.77
C PRO A 391 8.88 -16.44 5.26
N GLU A 392 9.05 -17.52 6.02
CA GLU A 392 9.89 -18.66 5.65
C GLU A 392 9.29 -19.56 4.56
N SER A 393 8.05 -19.28 4.11
CA SER A 393 7.40 -20.05 3.04
C SER A 393 7.82 -19.65 1.62
N LEU A 394 8.73 -18.68 1.49
CA LEU A 394 9.28 -18.21 0.22
C LEU A 394 10.79 -18.44 0.19
N ASP A 395 11.27 -19.04 -0.90
CA ASP A 395 12.70 -19.13 -1.20
C ASP A 395 13.14 -17.86 -1.94
N GLU A 396 13.97 -17.03 -1.30
CA GLU A 396 14.36 -15.70 -1.81
C GLU A 396 15.12 -15.73 -3.15
N GLU A 397 15.63 -16.89 -3.56
CA GLU A 397 16.26 -17.08 -4.86
C GLU A 397 15.29 -17.63 -5.89
N LYS A 398 14.53 -18.67 -5.52
CA LYS A 398 13.66 -19.41 -6.46
C LYS A 398 12.30 -18.78 -6.66
N ASP A 399 11.79 -18.06 -5.67
CA ASP A 399 10.43 -17.50 -5.66
C ASP A 399 10.39 -16.01 -6.01
N ARG A 400 11.47 -15.44 -6.57
CA ARG A 400 11.48 -14.05 -7.06
C ARG A 400 10.41 -13.76 -8.11
N LEU A 401 9.98 -14.79 -8.82
CA LEU A 401 8.79 -14.80 -9.66
C LEU A 401 7.88 -15.93 -9.16
N PHE A 402 6.67 -15.56 -8.74
CA PHE A 402 5.69 -16.50 -8.22
C PHE A 402 4.45 -16.52 -9.11
N LEU A 403 4.29 -17.59 -9.89
CA LEU A 403 3.18 -17.74 -10.83
C LEU A 403 2.12 -18.69 -10.28
N VAL A 404 0.86 -18.30 -10.36
CA VAL A 404 -0.30 -19.12 -9.96
C VAL A 404 -1.41 -19.01 -11.01
N ASN A 405 -2.23 -20.06 -11.10
CA ASN A 405 -3.55 -20.00 -11.73
C ASN A 405 -4.62 -19.99 -10.62
N LEU A 406 -5.33 -18.87 -10.45
CA LEU A 406 -6.31 -18.68 -9.38
C LEU A 406 -7.57 -19.53 -9.54
N ALA A 407 -7.88 -20.01 -10.75
CA ALA A 407 -8.98 -20.96 -10.95
C ALA A 407 -8.64 -22.34 -10.35
N ASP A 408 -7.35 -22.70 -10.34
CA ASP A 408 -6.86 -23.99 -9.84
C ASP A 408 -6.40 -23.92 -8.38
N ASP A 409 -5.80 -22.80 -7.97
CA ASP A 409 -5.22 -22.58 -6.63
C ASP A 409 -5.41 -21.13 -6.16
N ILE A 410 -6.55 -20.86 -5.50
CA ILE A 410 -6.80 -19.59 -4.81
C ILE A 410 -5.91 -19.37 -3.58
N SER A 411 -5.20 -20.42 -3.13
CA SER A 411 -4.34 -20.33 -1.96
C SER A 411 -2.93 -19.86 -2.26
N GLU A 412 -2.56 -19.76 -3.54
CA GLU A 412 -1.25 -19.25 -4.00
C GLU A 412 -0.07 -19.95 -3.30
N LYS A 413 -0.22 -21.24 -2.98
CA LYS A 413 0.81 -22.01 -2.26
C LYS A 413 1.80 -22.69 -3.19
N LYS A 414 1.40 -22.97 -4.43
CA LYS A 414 2.24 -23.66 -5.40
C LYS A 414 2.76 -22.70 -6.46
N ASN A 415 4.06 -22.45 -6.47
CA ASN A 415 4.71 -21.68 -7.52
C ASN A 415 4.81 -22.49 -8.82
N LEU A 416 4.23 -21.97 -9.91
CA LEU A 416 4.26 -22.58 -11.24
C LEU A 416 5.30 -21.93 -12.17
N ALA A 417 6.09 -20.95 -11.70
CA ALA A 417 6.96 -20.14 -12.55
C ALA A 417 7.97 -20.97 -13.35
N SER A 418 8.64 -21.94 -12.71
CA SER A 418 9.58 -22.83 -13.40
C SER A 418 8.91 -23.81 -14.35
N ALA A 419 7.65 -24.20 -14.07
CA ALA A 419 6.90 -25.14 -14.88
C ALA A 419 6.24 -24.48 -16.11
N ARG A 420 5.99 -23.16 -16.07
CA ARG A 420 5.27 -22.39 -17.09
C ARG A 420 6.02 -21.12 -17.51
N PRO A 421 7.25 -21.25 -18.06
CA PRO A 421 8.04 -20.10 -18.51
C PRO A 421 7.36 -19.32 -19.65
N ASP A 422 6.49 -19.98 -20.42
CA ASP A 422 5.64 -19.37 -21.45
C ASP A 422 4.72 -18.28 -20.87
N ILE A 423 4.02 -18.62 -19.77
CA ILE A 423 3.10 -17.69 -19.10
C ILE A 423 3.88 -16.61 -18.37
N VAL A 424 4.97 -16.97 -17.70
CA VAL A 424 5.85 -15.98 -17.06
C VAL A 424 6.30 -14.95 -18.09
N GLY A 425 6.82 -15.39 -19.24
CA GLY A 425 7.26 -14.49 -20.31
C GLY A 425 6.15 -13.57 -20.82
N ARG A 426 4.91 -14.07 -20.91
CA ARG A 426 3.73 -13.27 -21.28
C ARG A 426 3.37 -12.21 -20.23
N LEU A 427 3.22 -12.60 -18.96
CA LEU A 427 2.85 -11.66 -17.90
C LEU A 427 3.95 -10.65 -17.56
N LYS A 428 5.23 -11.03 -17.74
CA LYS A 428 6.36 -10.09 -17.69
C LYS A 428 6.21 -8.97 -18.72
N LYS A 429 5.72 -9.26 -19.94
CA LYS A 429 5.46 -8.22 -20.95
C LYS A 429 4.34 -7.30 -20.51
N VAL A 430 3.26 -7.84 -19.95
CA VAL A 430 2.15 -7.04 -19.41
C VAL A 430 2.63 -6.12 -18.29
N HIS A 431 3.50 -6.59 -17.39
CA HIS A 431 4.13 -5.73 -16.38
C HIS A 431 4.94 -4.60 -17.03
N LEU A 432 5.74 -4.89 -18.06
CA LEU A 432 6.50 -3.85 -18.77
C LEU A 432 5.63 -2.88 -19.60
N GLU A 433 4.42 -3.30 -19.97
CA GLU A 433 3.44 -2.47 -20.68
C GLU A 433 2.69 -1.53 -19.73
N LEU A 434 2.29 -2.01 -18.55
CA LEU A 434 1.42 -1.30 -17.61
C LEU A 434 2.16 -0.71 -16.41
N GLY A 435 3.33 -1.22 -16.08
CA GLY A 435 4.17 -0.78 -14.97
C GLY A 435 5.02 0.43 -15.32
N VAL A 436 5.35 1.20 -14.30
CA VAL A 436 6.19 2.40 -14.44
C VAL A 436 7.63 2.06 -14.09
N ALA A 437 7.83 1.19 -13.09
CA ALA A 437 9.14 0.63 -12.77
C ALA A 437 9.47 -0.49 -13.76
N LYS A 438 10.61 -0.39 -14.45
CA LYS A 438 11.09 -1.45 -15.37
C LYS A 438 11.96 -2.50 -14.66
N ASP A 439 11.90 -2.54 -13.35
CA ASP A 439 12.72 -3.41 -12.52
C ASP A 439 12.13 -4.82 -12.50
N MET A 440 12.69 -5.69 -13.35
CA MET A 440 12.37 -7.11 -13.32
C MET A 440 13.29 -7.84 -12.34
N PRO A 441 12.76 -8.68 -11.45
CA PRO A 441 13.59 -9.70 -10.83
C PRO A 441 14.18 -10.58 -11.93
N ASP A 442 15.51 -10.63 -11.99
CA ASP A 442 16.18 -11.59 -12.84
C ASP A 442 15.94 -12.98 -12.21
N ALA A 443 15.32 -13.88 -12.98
CA ALA A 443 14.95 -15.21 -12.52
C ALA A 443 16.15 -16.18 -12.46
N LYS A 444 17.36 -15.67 -12.73
CA LYS A 444 18.58 -16.46 -12.66
C LYS A 444 18.99 -16.60 -11.20
N VAL A 445 19.06 -17.84 -10.75
CA VAL A 445 19.82 -18.20 -9.55
C VAL A 445 21.20 -17.56 -9.65
N ARG A 446 21.64 -16.88 -8.60
CA ARG A 446 22.97 -16.29 -8.57
C ARG A 446 23.99 -17.41 -8.48
N GLU A 447 24.85 -17.53 -9.48
CA GLU A 447 25.99 -18.41 -9.38
C GLU A 447 27.16 -17.64 -8.77
N PRO A 448 27.68 -18.05 -7.61
CA PRO A 448 28.83 -17.40 -6.99
C PRO A 448 30.03 -17.42 -7.94
N LYS A 449 30.56 -16.24 -8.26
CA LYS A 449 31.79 -16.12 -9.04
C LYS A 449 32.99 -16.34 -8.12
N LYS A 450 33.85 -17.32 -8.45
CA LYS A 450 35.12 -17.51 -7.74
C LYS A 450 36.16 -16.47 -8.19
N HIS A 451 36.83 -15.85 -7.24
CA HIS A 451 37.94 -14.89 -7.41
C HIS A 451 38.95 -15.08 -6.26
N LEU A 452 40.06 -14.35 -6.24
CA LEU A 452 41.16 -14.63 -5.29
C LEU A 452 40.80 -14.42 -3.81
N ALA A 453 39.81 -13.58 -3.53
CA ALA A 453 39.26 -13.31 -2.20
C ALA A 453 37.99 -14.14 -1.89
N TYR A 454 37.54 -15.01 -2.80
CA TYR A 454 36.30 -15.76 -2.59
C TYR A 454 36.34 -16.57 -1.28
N SER A 455 35.30 -16.40 -0.45
CA SER A 455 35.14 -16.96 0.90
C SER A 455 36.23 -16.54 1.91
N VAL A 456 37.03 -15.51 1.62
CA VAL A 456 37.97 -14.94 2.58
C VAL A 456 37.20 -14.08 3.59
N PRO A 457 37.31 -14.34 4.90
CA PRO A 457 36.65 -13.53 5.91
C PRO A 457 37.06 -12.05 5.81
N VAL A 458 36.05 -11.18 5.90
CA VAL A 458 36.24 -9.73 5.92
C VAL A 458 36.01 -9.22 7.33
N GLU A 459 37.04 -8.64 7.93
CA GLU A 459 36.89 -7.94 9.19
C GLU A 459 36.59 -6.47 8.89
N SER A 460 35.43 -5.98 9.33
CA SER A 460 35.07 -4.57 9.16
C SER A 460 35.03 -3.84 10.49
N ALA A 461 35.68 -2.67 10.55
CA ALA A 461 35.63 -1.79 11.70
C ALA A 461 34.29 -1.04 11.79
N THR A 462 33.52 -0.98 10.70
CA THR A 462 32.20 -0.36 10.66
C THR A 462 31.17 -1.38 10.19
N PRO A 463 30.32 -1.92 11.08
CA PRO A 463 29.31 -2.88 10.66
C PRO A 463 28.30 -2.20 9.72
N PRO A 464 27.81 -2.89 8.68
CA PRO A 464 26.71 -2.39 7.87
C PRO A 464 25.43 -2.25 8.70
N SER A 465 24.47 -1.49 8.17
CA SER A 465 23.17 -1.33 8.79
C SER A 465 22.44 -2.67 8.90
N ARG A 466 21.82 -2.92 10.05
CA ARG A 466 20.94 -4.09 10.24
C ARG A 466 19.78 -4.14 9.26
N LYS A 467 19.42 -3.01 8.64
CA LYS A 467 18.38 -2.91 7.62
C LYS A 467 18.81 -3.54 6.28
N TYR A 468 20.11 -3.54 5.99
CA TYR A 468 20.70 -3.98 4.72
C TYR A 468 22.02 -4.74 4.98
N ALA A 469 21.90 -5.89 5.65
CA ALA A 469 23.03 -6.63 6.23
C ALA A 469 23.60 -7.76 5.34
N GLY A 470 23.23 -7.84 4.06
CA GLY A 470 23.61 -8.99 3.21
C GLY A 470 22.56 -10.11 3.19
N MET A 471 22.70 -11.06 2.24
CA MET A 471 21.73 -12.15 1.98
C MET A 471 21.54 -13.11 3.16
N SER A 472 22.56 -13.29 3.99
CA SER A 472 22.56 -14.30 5.07
C SER A 472 22.69 -13.70 6.47
N GLY A 473 22.64 -12.37 6.60
CA GLY A 473 23.05 -11.67 7.82
C GLY A 473 24.53 -11.87 8.16
N LYS A 474 25.30 -12.53 7.28
CA LYS A 474 26.75 -12.58 7.33
C LYS A 474 27.28 -11.36 6.59
N TRP A 475 28.11 -10.61 7.27
CA TRP A 475 28.79 -9.42 6.76
C TRP A 475 29.94 -9.83 5.80
N THR A 476 29.61 -10.45 4.67
CA THR A 476 30.58 -10.91 3.67
C THR A 476 30.50 -10.06 2.40
N LEU A 477 31.66 -9.56 1.95
CA LEU A 477 31.85 -8.82 0.69
C LEU A 477 32.73 -9.65 -0.27
N THR A 478 32.79 -10.95 -0.04
CA THR A 478 33.70 -11.90 -0.70
C THR A 478 33.01 -13.23 -0.99
N ASP A 479 31.68 -13.26 -1.10
CA ASP A 479 30.89 -14.49 -1.28
C ASP A 479 30.62 -14.85 -2.74
N GLY A 480 31.14 -14.05 -3.69
CA GLY A 480 30.97 -14.20 -5.12
C GLY A 480 29.59 -13.85 -5.65
N ILE A 481 28.68 -13.32 -4.81
CA ILE A 481 27.30 -13.02 -5.17
C ILE A 481 27.20 -11.56 -5.61
N LEU A 482 26.92 -11.33 -6.89
CA LEU A 482 26.72 -9.98 -7.42
C LEU A 482 25.29 -9.47 -7.19
N ALA A 483 25.18 -8.24 -6.73
CA ALA A 483 23.90 -7.57 -6.52
C ALA A 483 23.28 -7.08 -7.83
N PHE A 484 21.95 -6.95 -7.84
CA PHE A 484 21.18 -6.30 -8.89
C PHE A 484 20.99 -4.81 -8.58
N PRO A 485 20.69 -3.96 -9.59
CA PRO A 485 20.53 -2.53 -9.40
C PRO A 485 19.19 -2.18 -8.71
N ASN A 486 18.92 -2.68 -7.50
CA ASN A 486 17.77 -2.27 -6.68
C ASN A 486 18.13 -2.33 -5.18
N THR A 487 17.59 -1.42 -4.38
CA THR A 487 17.89 -1.29 -2.95
C THR A 487 17.30 -2.39 -2.07
N GLY A 488 16.31 -3.14 -2.57
CA GLY A 488 15.69 -4.27 -1.87
C GLY A 488 16.52 -5.55 -1.94
N ASP A 489 17.56 -5.57 -2.76
CA ASP A 489 18.41 -6.73 -2.96
C ASP A 489 19.35 -6.94 -1.79
N LYS A 490 19.23 -8.10 -1.16
CA LYS A 490 20.06 -8.43 -0.01
C LYS A 490 21.52 -8.72 -0.35
N ALA A 491 21.96 -8.81 -1.60
CA ALA A 491 23.41 -8.89 -1.87
C ALA A 491 24.13 -7.59 -1.49
N TRP A 492 23.41 -6.48 -1.38
CA TRP A 492 24.02 -5.23 -0.93
C TRP A 492 24.29 -5.22 0.58
N GLN A 493 25.42 -4.62 0.95
CA GLN A 493 25.67 -4.12 2.29
C GLN A 493 25.46 -2.60 2.34
N GLY A 494 24.52 -2.15 3.16
CA GLY A 494 24.15 -0.73 3.27
C GLY A 494 24.82 -0.03 4.45
N TYR A 495 25.36 1.16 4.18
CA TYR A 495 26.04 2.04 5.14
C TYR A 495 25.36 3.41 5.16
N GLU A 496 24.78 3.80 6.29
CA GLU A 496 24.10 5.10 6.45
C GLU A 496 25.02 6.10 7.13
N ALA A 497 25.30 7.21 6.45
CA ALA A 497 26.19 8.26 6.93
C ALA A 497 27.54 7.72 7.48
N SER A 498 27.99 6.59 6.96
CA SER A 498 29.15 5.85 7.47
C SER A 498 30.06 5.40 6.33
N ASP A 499 31.36 5.30 6.66
CA ASP A 499 32.38 4.82 5.72
C ASP A 499 32.56 3.32 5.93
N LEU A 500 33.18 2.65 4.96
CA LEU A 500 33.59 1.25 5.11
C LEU A 500 35.10 1.19 5.30
N GLU A 501 35.51 0.59 6.41
CA GLU A 501 36.89 0.15 6.64
C GLU A 501 36.89 -1.37 6.83
N ALA A 502 37.65 -2.07 5.99
CA ALA A 502 37.67 -3.52 5.93
C ALA A 502 39.08 -4.07 5.76
N THR A 503 39.36 -5.22 6.36
CA THR A 503 40.65 -5.92 6.27
C THR A 503 40.48 -7.39 5.94
N PHE A 504 41.46 -7.94 5.23
CA PHE A 504 41.45 -9.29 4.67
C PHE A 504 42.81 -9.95 4.88
N ASP A 505 42.85 -11.22 5.29
CA ASP A 505 44.02 -12.11 5.16
C ASP A 505 43.68 -13.18 4.11
N LEU A 506 44.34 -13.11 2.95
CA LEU A 506 44.19 -14.07 1.85
C LEU A 506 44.71 -15.47 2.20
N GLY A 507 45.32 -15.64 3.38
CA GLY A 507 45.88 -16.88 3.93
C GLY A 507 47.30 -17.17 3.44
N GLU A 508 47.61 -16.76 2.21
CA GLU A 508 48.91 -16.92 1.56
C GLU A 508 49.23 -15.70 0.67
N ILE A 509 50.49 -15.58 0.26
CA ILE A 509 50.90 -14.52 -0.67
C ILE A 509 50.40 -14.88 -2.08
N LYS A 510 49.45 -14.10 -2.59
CA LYS A 510 48.90 -14.24 -3.93
C LYS A 510 49.34 -13.09 -4.83
N LYS A 511 49.48 -13.36 -6.13
CA LYS A 511 49.59 -12.29 -7.12
C LYS A 511 48.20 -11.67 -7.28
N VAL A 512 48.12 -10.35 -7.18
CA VAL A 512 46.88 -9.56 -7.32
C VAL A 512 47.10 -8.48 -8.37
N ASP A 513 46.36 -8.58 -9.47
CA ASP A 513 46.51 -7.69 -10.62
C ASP A 513 45.53 -6.51 -10.51
N GLU A 514 44.29 -6.77 -10.13
CA GLU A 514 43.22 -5.77 -10.04
C GLU A 514 42.22 -6.10 -8.91
N MET A 515 41.66 -5.07 -8.30
CA MET A 515 40.47 -5.18 -7.46
C MET A 515 39.29 -4.48 -8.11
N ARG A 516 38.10 -5.09 -8.05
CA ARG A 516 36.83 -4.49 -8.49
C ARG A 516 35.82 -4.47 -7.35
N ILE A 517 35.09 -3.36 -7.23
CA ILE A 517 34.00 -3.21 -6.25
C ILE A 517 32.78 -2.57 -6.94
N GLY A 518 31.59 -3.11 -6.67
CA GLY A 518 30.32 -2.55 -7.12
C GLY A 518 29.67 -1.61 -6.11
N PHE A 519 29.08 -0.51 -6.60
CA PHE A 519 28.28 0.41 -5.79
C PHE A 519 26.95 0.71 -6.47
N LEU A 520 25.86 0.74 -5.71
CA LEU A 520 24.56 1.17 -6.23
C LEU A 520 24.52 2.70 -6.36
N ALA A 521 24.03 3.19 -7.49
CA ALA A 521 23.56 4.56 -7.64
C ALA A 521 22.03 4.53 -7.76
N ASP A 522 21.33 5.04 -6.73
CA ASP A 522 19.87 5.17 -6.70
C ASP A 522 19.49 6.44 -5.94
N TYR A 523 19.59 7.57 -6.63
CA TYR A 523 19.49 8.90 -6.00
C TYR A 523 18.11 9.16 -5.43
N GLU A 524 17.05 8.59 -6.02
CA GLU A 524 15.69 8.69 -5.48
C GLU A 524 15.57 8.10 -4.07
N GLN A 525 16.34 7.05 -3.79
CA GLN A 525 16.43 6.37 -2.50
C GLN A 525 17.59 6.87 -1.64
N TRP A 526 18.20 8.00 -2.01
CA TRP A 526 19.32 8.65 -1.31
C TRP A 526 20.57 7.76 -1.22
N VAL A 527 20.75 6.87 -2.21
CA VAL A 527 21.90 5.98 -2.32
C VAL A 527 22.89 6.52 -3.33
N PHE A 528 24.11 6.79 -2.88
CA PHE A 528 25.15 7.43 -3.68
C PHE A 528 26.42 6.58 -3.72
N PRO A 529 27.12 6.53 -4.88
CA PRO A 529 28.48 6.01 -4.94
C PRO A 529 29.44 6.76 -4.00
N PRO A 530 30.53 6.12 -3.56
CA PRO A 530 31.50 6.72 -2.67
C PRO A 530 32.23 7.90 -3.31
N LYS A 531 32.85 8.74 -2.48
CA LYS A 531 33.79 9.79 -2.91
C LYS A 531 35.13 9.20 -3.33
N SER A 532 35.61 8.20 -2.59
CA SER A 532 36.90 7.59 -2.84
C SER A 532 36.94 6.13 -2.38
N VAL A 533 37.76 5.34 -3.06
CA VAL A 533 38.12 3.97 -2.66
C VAL A 533 39.64 3.92 -2.56
N GLN A 534 40.15 3.50 -1.41
CA GLN A 534 41.57 3.31 -1.14
C GLN A 534 41.81 1.85 -0.73
N VAL A 535 42.90 1.28 -1.23
CA VAL A 535 43.30 -0.10 -0.95
C VAL A 535 44.77 -0.12 -0.60
N GLU A 536 45.11 -0.87 0.41
CA GLU A 536 46.48 -1.14 0.82
C GLU A 536 46.75 -2.63 0.74
N ILE A 537 47.87 -3.03 0.15
CA ILE A 537 48.29 -4.43 0.08
C ILE A 537 49.64 -4.62 0.77
N SER A 538 49.83 -5.78 1.39
CA SER A 538 51.05 -6.15 2.09
C SER A 538 51.31 -7.66 2.01
N GLU A 539 52.58 -8.05 1.86
CA GLU A 539 53.02 -9.45 1.95
C GLU A 539 53.31 -9.88 3.39
N ASP A 540 53.73 -8.94 4.25
CA ASP A 540 54.23 -9.21 5.62
C ASP A 540 53.33 -8.69 6.75
N GLY A 541 52.27 -7.96 6.41
CA GLY A 541 51.32 -7.35 7.33
C GLY A 541 51.84 -6.09 8.03
N LYS A 542 53.06 -5.64 7.69
CA LYS A 542 53.75 -4.49 8.31
C LYS A 542 53.94 -3.36 7.30
N SER A 543 54.42 -3.68 6.11
CA SER A 543 54.72 -2.72 5.04
C SER A 543 53.61 -2.74 4.02
N TYR A 544 52.90 -1.62 3.85
CA TYR A 544 51.76 -1.52 2.95
C TYR A 544 52.07 -0.64 1.74
N LYS A 545 51.59 -1.08 0.57
CA LYS A 545 51.54 -0.27 -0.64
C LYS A 545 50.11 0.17 -0.89
N THR A 546 49.91 1.47 -1.02
CA THR A 546 48.59 2.11 -1.14
C THR A 546 48.25 2.41 -2.59
N PHE A 547 46.99 2.16 -2.94
CA PHE A 547 46.35 2.40 -4.22
C PHE A 547 45.01 3.08 -3.97
N GLY A 548 44.45 3.75 -4.96
CA GLY A 548 43.13 4.35 -4.78
C GLY A 548 42.57 5.04 -6.01
N LYS A 549 41.31 5.41 -5.92
CA LYS A 549 40.58 6.14 -6.95
C LYS A 549 39.56 7.07 -6.29
N THR A 550 39.60 8.34 -6.67
CA THR A 550 38.53 9.31 -6.37
C THR A 550 37.47 9.24 -7.46
N LEU A 551 36.20 9.22 -7.06
CA LEU A 551 35.07 9.21 -7.97
C LEU A 551 34.46 10.60 -8.08
N LYS A 552 33.95 10.92 -9.27
CA LYS A 552 33.05 12.06 -9.45
C LYS A 552 31.63 11.57 -9.28
N THR A 553 30.83 12.32 -8.52
CA THR A 553 29.41 12.06 -8.37
C THR A 553 28.68 12.70 -9.54
N ASP A 554 28.08 11.88 -10.40
CA ASP A 554 27.21 12.35 -11.48
C ASP A 554 25.97 13.05 -10.88
N THR A 555 25.52 14.16 -11.47
CA THR A 555 24.34 14.90 -10.98
C THR A 555 23.02 14.31 -11.46
N GLU A 556 23.07 13.47 -12.49
CA GLU A 556 21.95 12.72 -13.04
C GLU A 556 22.46 11.34 -13.46
N ALA A 557 22.03 10.29 -12.77
CA ALA A 557 22.33 8.93 -13.17
C ALA A 557 21.06 8.09 -13.05
N PRO A 558 20.69 7.32 -14.11
CA PRO A 558 19.68 6.29 -13.95
C PRO A 558 20.15 5.27 -12.91
N ARG A 559 19.20 4.61 -12.25
CA ARG A 559 19.46 3.53 -11.29
C ARG A 559 20.42 2.52 -11.92
N SER A 560 21.61 2.36 -11.35
CA SER A 560 22.70 1.60 -11.97
C SER A 560 23.75 1.13 -10.97
N ILE A 561 24.53 0.12 -11.36
CA ILE A 561 25.71 -0.33 -10.61
C ILE A 561 26.94 0.36 -11.18
N LYS A 562 27.65 1.12 -10.35
CA LYS A 562 28.92 1.77 -10.68
C LYS A 562 30.06 0.87 -10.19
N ARG A 563 30.86 0.33 -11.13
CA ARG A 563 32.01 -0.51 -10.81
C ARG A 563 33.30 0.30 -10.76
N VAL A 564 34.04 0.13 -9.66
CA VAL A 564 35.35 0.75 -9.43
C VAL A 564 36.42 -0.30 -9.60
N ASN A 565 37.27 -0.11 -10.60
CA ASN A 565 38.44 -0.95 -10.83
C ASN A 565 39.70 -0.22 -10.33
N ILE A 566 40.52 -0.91 -9.54
CA ILE A 566 41.80 -0.42 -8.99
C ILE A 566 42.92 -1.37 -9.41
N PRO A 567 43.80 -0.96 -10.35
CA PRO A 567 44.97 -1.75 -10.71
C PRO A 567 45.97 -1.80 -9.54
N LEU A 568 46.30 -3.01 -9.08
CA LEU A 568 47.23 -3.25 -7.97
C LEU A 568 48.61 -3.69 -8.47
N LYS A 569 48.65 -4.61 -9.44
CA LYS A 569 49.87 -5.18 -10.06
C LYS A 569 50.96 -5.50 -9.04
N GLY A 570 50.67 -6.43 -8.12
CA GLY A 570 51.58 -6.76 -7.03
C GLY A 570 51.33 -8.14 -6.42
N LYS A 571 51.92 -8.35 -5.25
CA LYS A 571 51.66 -9.51 -4.39
C LYS A 571 51.06 -9.04 -3.08
N ALA A 572 50.13 -9.82 -2.54
CA ALA A 572 49.45 -9.51 -1.30
C ALA A 572 49.13 -10.79 -0.53
N ARG A 573 49.27 -10.73 0.78
CA ARG A 573 48.59 -11.61 1.72
C ARG A 573 47.56 -10.83 2.52
N TYR A 574 47.94 -9.66 3.02
CA TYR A 574 47.09 -8.79 3.82
C TYR A 574 46.59 -7.63 2.96
N MET A 575 45.31 -7.30 3.11
CA MET A 575 44.70 -6.16 2.45
C MET A 575 43.92 -5.30 3.44
N ARG A 576 43.92 -3.99 3.20
CA ARG A 576 43.07 -3.02 3.89
C ARG A 576 42.34 -2.18 2.86
N ILE A 577 41.05 -1.94 3.08
CA ILE A 577 40.20 -1.17 2.19
C ILE A 577 39.52 -0.08 3.01
N ARG A 578 39.53 1.13 2.46
CA ARG A 578 38.83 2.29 3.00
C ARG A 578 37.99 2.91 1.90
N ILE A 579 36.68 3.00 2.14
CA ILE A 579 35.71 3.55 1.21
C ILE A 579 35.03 4.74 1.89
N GLU A 580 35.29 5.93 1.34
CA GLU A 580 34.75 7.18 1.87
C GLU A 580 33.38 7.48 1.23
N SER A 581 32.35 7.55 2.06
CA SER A 581 30.98 7.82 1.65
C SER A 581 30.70 9.31 1.45
N GLN A 582 29.52 9.63 0.91
CA GLN A 582 29.03 11.02 0.87
C GLN A 582 28.72 11.57 2.27
N LYS A 583 28.40 10.69 3.23
CA LYS A 583 27.84 10.97 4.57
C LYS A 583 26.44 11.60 4.53
N LEU A 584 26.31 12.70 3.79
CA LEU A 584 25.06 13.45 3.61
C LEU A 584 24.70 13.53 2.13
N CYS A 585 23.41 13.66 1.85
CA CYS A 585 22.89 13.91 0.52
C CYS A 585 23.53 15.18 -0.07
N PRO A 586 24.07 15.14 -1.30
CA PRO A 586 24.72 16.29 -1.93
C PRO A 586 23.81 17.51 -2.08
N LYS A 587 24.39 18.71 -2.15
CA LYS A 587 23.66 19.98 -2.24
C LYS A 587 22.69 20.09 -3.43
N TRP A 588 23.01 19.43 -4.54
CA TRP A 588 22.18 19.42 -5.74
C TRP A 588 20.98 18.47 -5.63
N HIS A 589 20.97 17.56 -4.66
CA HIS A 589 19.93 16.56 -4.51
C HIS A 589 18.75 17.12 -3.70
N LYS A 590 17.51 16.71 -4.04
CA LYS A 590 16.27 17.13 -3.33
C LYS A 590 16.29 16.86 -1.82
N GLY A 591 17.04 15.84 -1.39
CA GLY A 591 17.24 15.47 0.01
C GLY A 591 18.46 16.09 0.68
N SER A 592 19.07 17.14 0.09
CA SER A 592 20.31 17.77 0.57
C SER A 592 20.34 17.94 2.10
N GLY A 593 21.44 17.52 2.72
CA GLY A 593 21.66 17.63 4.17
C GLY A 593 21.13 16.45 5.00
N ASN A 594 20.27 15.59 4.44
CA ASN A 594 19.88 14.33 5.09
C ASN A 594 20.99 13.27 5.01
N PRO A 595 20.98 12.25 5.90
CA PRO A 595 21.88 11.10 5.79
C PRO A 595 21.85 10.46 4.39
N ALA A 596 23.02 10.20 3.83
CA ALA A 596 23.17 9.48 2.58
C ALA A 596 23.53 8.02 2.84
N TRP A 597 23.02 7.14 1.98
CA TRP A 597 23.36 5.73 1.97
C TRP A 597 24.47 5.43 0.97
N MET A 598 25.35 4.50 1.33
CA MET A 598 26.29 3.84 0.44
C MET A 598 25.99 2.35 0.44
N PHE A 599 25.76 1.78 -0.73
CA PHE A 599 25.51 0.35 -0.90
C PHE A 599 26.71 -0.26 -1.60
N VAL A 600 27.34 -1.24 -0.95
CA VAL A 600 28.56 -1.90 -1.41
C VAL A 600 28.23 -3.35 -1.76
N ASP A 601 28.66 -3.77 -2.94
CA ASP A 601 28.59 -5.15 -3.44
C ASP A 601 29.93 -5.87 -3.23
N GLU A 602 30.02 -7.10 -3.74
CA GLU A 602 31.19 -7.95 -3.81
C GLU A 602 32.52 -7.22 -4.14
N ILE A 603 33.57 -7.57 -3.39
CA ILE A 603 34.97 -7.15 -3.58
C ILE A 603 35.70 -8.26 -4.32
N GLU A 604 35.78 -8.11 -5.64
CA GLU A 604 36.43 -9.07 -6.53
C GLU A 604 37.94 -8.80 -6.61
N LEU A 605 38.75 -9.86 -6.65
CA LEU A 605 40.21 -9.81 -6.85
C LEU A 605 40.61 -10.74 -7.99
N GLU A 606 41.33 -10.19 -8.98
CA GLU A 606 41.88 -10.94 -10.11
C GLU A 606 43.38 -11.20 -9.99
#